data_AF-A0A3B0B1L0-F1
#
_entry.id   AF-A0A3B0B1L0-F1
#
_cell.length_a   1.000
_cell.length_b   1.000
_cell.length_c   1.000
_cell.angle_alpha   90.00
_cell.angle_beta   90.00
_cell.angle_gamma   90.00
#
_symmetry.space_group_name_H-M   'P 1'
#
loop_
_entity.id
_entity.type
_entity.pdbx_description
1 polymer ?
#
loop_
_entity_poly.entity_id
_entity_poly.type
_entity_poly.pdbx_seq_one_letter_code
_entity_poly.pdbx_strand_id
1 'polypeptide(L)'
;MTSFHRDPSDVALWRDALIEFSTLENVRPEQGLLQQIDLGPAELEVTLTTGARLTVPPSASRTEMAEAISAVLGETVVANPSLEWAPRFKTENFWWAETLYNFGVLAPNGIVMKPDVVFHRISRRDGVATIEASDARHRVAVDFDLTADAPPADTVTDVLEALSS
;
A
#
# COMPACT_ATOMS: atom_id res chain seq x y z
N MET A 1 8.29 13.53 25.83
CA MET A 1 8.23 13.38 24.36
C MET A 1 8.98 12.11 24.02
N THR A 2 8.27 11.03 23.74
CA THR A 2 8.87 9.80 23.21
C THR A 2 9.08 10.02 21.72
N SER A 3 10.35 10.08 21.31
CA SER A 3 10.73 9.98 19.90
C SER A 3 10.20 8.64 19.39
N PHE A 4 9.30 8.68 18.40
CA PHE A 4 8.95 7.50 17.63
C PHE A 4 10.11 7.24 16.65
N HIS A 5 11.23 6.73 17.16
CA HIS A 5 12.15 6.02 16.29
C HIS A 5 11.43 4.74 15.88
N ARG A 6 10.79 4.76 14.71
CA ARG A 6 10.39 3.52 14.04
C ARG A 6 11.66 2.73 13.77
N ASP A 7 11.74 1.52 14.31
CA ASP A 7 12.86 0.64 14.02
C ASP A 7 12.83 0.35 12.50
N PRO A 8 13.96 0.41 11.78
CA PRO A 8 14.00 0.02 10.36
C PRO A 8 13.40 -1.38 10.09
N SER A 9 13.38 -2.26 11.08
CA SER A 9 12.70 -3.57 11.01
C SER A 9 11.16 -3.48 10.95
N ASP A 10 10.53 -2.49 11.59
CA ASP A 10 9.08 -2.27 11.51
C ASP A 10 8.65 -1.87 10.09
N VAL A 11 9.51 -1.10 9.42
CA VAL A 11 9.33 -0.64 8.04
C VAL A 11 9.47 -1.76 7.02
N ALA A 12 10.49 -2.61 7.19
CA ALA A 12 10.71 -3.74 6.30
C ALA A 12 9.52 -4.73 6.32
N LEU A 13 8.88 -4.90 7.48
CA LEU A 13 7.76 -5.82 7.63
C LEU A 13 6.50 -5.32 6.89
N TRP A 14 6.04 -4.09 7.13
CA TRP A 14 4.84 -3.64 6.41
C TRP A 14 5.10 -3.43 4.92
N ARG A 15 6.35 -3.17 4.51
CA ARG A 15 6.75 -3.12 3.11
C ARG A 15 6.42 -4.43 2.38
N ASP A 16 6.85 -5.54 2.94
CA ASP A 16 6.66 -6.85 2.32
C ASP A 16 5.16 -7.17 2.24
N ALA A 17 4.39 -6.81 3.27
CA ALA A 17 2.93 -6.90 3.24
C ALA A 17 2.29 -6.06 2.10
N LEU A 18 2.76 -4.85 1.82
CA LEU A 18 2.24 -4.05 0.70
C LEU A 18 2.55 -4.69 -0.67
N ILE A 19 3.71 -5.33 -0.81
CA ILE A 19 4.04 -6.12 -1.99
C ILE A 19 3.07 -7.31 -2.10
N GLU A 20 2.81 -8.03 -1.01
CA GLU A 20 1.83 -9.13 -1.04
C GLU A 20 0.42 -8.66 -1.38
N PHE A 21 -0.04 -7.54 -0.80
CA PHE A 21 -1.32 -6.92 -1.16
C PHE A 21 -1.39 -6.52 -2.63
N SER A 22 -0.32 -5.97 -3.19
CA SER A 22 -0.27 -5.61 -4.61
C SER A 22 -0.55 -6.81 -5.51
N THR A 23 -0.03 -8.00 -5.15
CA THR A 23 -0.27 -9.22 -5.93
C THR A 23 -1.69 -9.74 -5.81
N LEU A 24 -2.34 -9.55 -4.65
CA LEU A 24 -3.75 -9.91 -4.44
C LEU A 24 -4.69 -8.97 -5.20
N GLU A 25 -4.39 -7.68 -5.26
CA GLU A 25 -5.14 -6.72 -6.07
C GLU A 25 -5.05 -7.04 -7.56
N ASN A 26 -3.84 -7.37 -8.00
CA ASN A 26 -3.54 -7.59 -9.40
C ASN A 26 -4.30 -8.80 -9.99
N VAL A 27 -4.64 -9.82 -9.18
CA VAL A 27 -5.47 -10.95 -9.65
C VAL A 27 -6.95 -10.59 -9.86
N ARG A 28 -7.41 -9.40 -9.45
CA ARG A 28 -8.78 -8.90 -9.64
C ARG A 28 -8.81 -7.52 -10.29
N PRO A 29 -8.22 -7.34 -11.49
CA PRO A 29 -8.02 -6.03 -12.10
C PRO A 29 -9.33 -5.35 -12.55
N GLU A 30 -10.45 -6.05 -12.53
CA GLU A 30 -11.76 -5.47 -12.87
C GLU A 30 -12.58 -5.08 -11.62
N GLN A 31 -12.31 -5.71 -10.48
CA GLN A 31 -13.16 -5.59 -9.28
C GLN A 31 -12.48 -4.78 -8.18
N GLY A 32 -11.16 -4.95 -8.01
CA GLY A 32 -10.42 -4.36 -6.90
C GLY A 32 -10.81 -4.96 -5.53
N LEU A 33 -9.84 -5.08 -4.63
CA LEU A 33 -10.05 -5.66 -3.29
C LEU A 33 -9.99 -4.63 -2.18
N LEU A 34 -8.96 -3.81 -2.18
CA LEU A 34 -8.51 -2.93 -1.11
C LEU A 34 -8.89 -1.51 -1.47
N GLN A 35 -9.44 -0.78 -0.51
CA GLN A 35 -9.72 0.64 -0.63
C GLN A 35 -8.69 1.48 0.12
N GLN A 36 -8.25 1.00 1.28
CA GLN A 36 -7.36 1.73 2.18
C GLN A 36 -6.50 0.77 2.99
N ILE A 37 -5.28 1.19 3.28
CA ILE A 37 -4.34 0.54 4.17
C ILE A 37 -3.80 1.61 5.11
N ASP A 38 -4.13 1.52 6.40
CA ASP A 38 -3.50 2.33 7.44
C ASP A 38 -2.23 1.61 7.94
N LEU A 39 -1.12 2.32 7.89
CA LEU A 39 0.23 1.82 8.15
C LEU A 39 0.57 1.98 9.64
N GLY A 40 0.21 0.98 10.43
CA GLY A 40 0.57 0.89 11.85
C GLY A 40 1.95 0.27 12.08
N PRO A 41 2.57 0.50 13.24
CA PRO A 41 3.89 -0.03 13.58
C PRO A 41 3.89 -1.54 13.82
N ALA A 42 2.77 -2.12 14.26
CA ALA A 42 2.65 -3.54 14.58
C ALA A 42 1.61 -4.27 13.72
N GLU A 43 0.70 -3.53 13.09
CA GLU A 43 -0.50 -4.04 12.45
C GLU A 43 -0.86 -3.14 11.27
N LEU A 44 -1.42 -3.73 10.22
CA LEU A 44 -2.04 -3.02 9.10
C LEU A 44 -3.56 -3.09 9.26
N GLU A 45 -4.24 -1.94 9.27
CA GLU A 45 -5.70 -1.90 9.15
C GLU A 45 -6.04 -1.75 7.67
N VAL A 46 -6.71 -2.75 7.12
CA VAL A 46 -7.05 -2.82 5.70
C VAL A 46 -8.55 -2.71 5.57
N THR A 47 -8.99 -1.72 4.79
CA THR A 47 -10.39 -1.56 4.38
C THR A 47 -10.54 -2.07 2.95
N LEU A 48 -11.49 -2.98 2.74
CA LEU A 48 -11.84 -3.51 1.43
C LEU A 48 -12.75 -2.54 0.65
N THR A 49 -12.86 -2.72 -0.67
CA THR A 49 -13.78 -1.96 -1.53
C THR A 49 -15.26 -2.12 -1.14
N THR A 50 -15.59 -3.18 -0.40
CA THR A 50 -16.91 -3.41 0.21
C THR A 50 -17.15 -2.59 1.49
N GLY A 51 -16.13 -1.90 1.99
CA GLY A 51 -16.13 -1.19 3.27
C GLY A 51 -15.83 -2.08 4.49
N ALA A 52 -15.68 -3.39 4.29
CA ALA A 52 -15.28 -4.30 5.37
C ALA A 52 -13.83 -4.02 5.81
N ARG A 53 -13.54 -4.24 7.08
CA ARG A 53 -12.23 -3.98 7.67
C ARG A 53 -11.61 -5.24 8.25
N LEU A 54 -10.30 -5.35 8.12
CA LEU A 54 -9.51 -6.43 8.65
C LEU A 54 -8.18 -5.88 9.19
N THR A 55 -7.69 -6.54 10.23
CA THR A 55 -6.36 -6.29 10.79
C THR A 55 -5.43 -7.38 10.29
N VAL A 56 -4.30 -7.00 9.72
CA VAL A 56 -3.33 -7.92 9.15
C VAL A 56 -1.97 -7.72 9.82
N PRO A 57 -1.34 -8.79 10.34
CA PRO A 57 0.05 -8.71 10.77
C PRO A 57 0.96 -8.30 9.59
N PRO A 58 1.92 -7.39 9.77
CA PRO A 58 2.85 -7.00 8.72
C PRO A 58 3.68 -8.17 8.15
N SER A 59 3.83 -9.25 8.91
CA SER A 59 4.50 -10.48 8.48
C SER A 59 3.59 -11.49 7.79
N ALA A 60 2.30 -11.20 7.62
CA ALA A 60 1.36 -12.15 7.04
C ALA A 60 1.75 -12.46 5.59
N SER A 61 1.75 -13.74 5.24
CA SER A 61 1.93 -14.19 3.87
C SER A 61 0.68 -13.87 3.04
N ARG A 62 0.86 -13.83 1.72
CA ARG A 62 -0.25 -13.69 0.77
C ARG A 62 -1.39 -14.67 0.97
N THR A 63 -1.05 -15.92 1.30
CA THR A 63 -2.04 -16.98 1.53
C THR A 63 -2.88 -16.64 2.76
N GLU A 64 -2.25 -16.28 3.87
CA GLU A 64 -2.94 -15.87 5.10
C GLU A 64 -3.82 -14.63 4.87
N MET A 65 -3.32 -13.66 4.12
CA MET A 65 -4.10 -12.48 3.72
C MET A 65 -5.32 -12.85 2.87
N ALA A 66 -5.15 -13.70 1.86
CA ALA A 66 -6.23 -14.15 0.99
C ALA A 66 -7.29 -14.93 1.76
N GLU A 67 -6.88 -15.80 2.69
CA GLU A 67 -7.79 -16.54 3.56
C GLU A 67 -8.60 -15.60 4.46
N ALA A 68 -7.95 -14.62 5.09
CA ALA A 68 -8.61 -13.62 5.93
C ALA A 68 -9.63 -12.78 5.13
N ILE A 69 -9.26 -12.31 3.94
CA ILE A 69 -10.15 -11.57 3.05
C ILE A 69 -11.31 -12.46 2.59
N SER A 70 -11.05 -13.72 2.24
CA SER A 70 -12.08 -14.67 1.82
C SER A 70 -13.13 -14.90 2.91
N ALA A 71 -12.68 -15.05 4.16
CA ALA A 71 -13.57 -15.23 5.30
C ALA A 71 -14.48 -14.01 5.53
N VAL A 72 -13.96 -12.80 5.32
CA VAL A 72 -14.71 -11.55 5.46
C VAL A 72 -15.72 -11.36 4.32
N LEU A 73 -15.34 -11.66 3.08
CA LEU A 73 -16.20 -11.46 1.91
C LEU A 73 -17.22 -12.59 1.71
N GLY A 74 -16.97 -13.79 2.27
CA GLY A 74 -17.77 -14.97 2.00
C GLY A 74 -17.57 -15.56 0.60
N GLU A 75 -16.50 -15.16 -0.10
CA GLU A 75 -16.10 -15.66 -1.41
C GLU A 75 -14.60 -16.02 -1.42
N THR A 76 -14.18 -16.93 -2.30
CA THR A 76 -12.78 -17.33 -2.40
C THR A 76 -11.95 -16.26 -3.12
N VAL A 77 -10.99 -15.68 -2.41
CA VAL A 77 -9.89 -14.91 -2.98
C VAL A 77 -8.70 -15.83 -3.18
N VAL A 78 -8.19 -15.89 -4.42
CA VAL A 78 -7.07 -16.77 -4.78
C VAL A 78 -5.75 -16.06 -4.53
N ALA A 79 -4.91 -16.62 -3.66
CA ALA A 79 -3.50 -16.25 -3.56
C ALA A 79 -2.74 -16.85 -4.76
N ASN A 80 -2.41 -16.04 -5.77
CA ASN A 80 -1.55 -16.48 -6.86
C ASN A 80 -0.14 -16.76 -6.32
N PRO A 81 0.51 -17.89 -6.66
CA PRO A 81 1.87 -18.19 -6.19
C PRO A 81 2.97 -17.33 -6.83
N SER A 82 2.72 -16.64 -7.95
CA SER A 82 3.74 -15.82 -8.63
C SER A 82 3.73 -14.36 -8.15
N LEU A 83 4.91 -13.80 -7.85
CA LEU A 83 5.12 -12.37 -7.60
C LEU A 83 5.11 -11.56 -8.92
N GLU A 84 5.48 -12.16 -10.04
CA GLU A 84 5.70 -11.49 -11.33
C GLU A 84 4.52 -11.68 -12.28
N TRP A 85 3.35 -11.14 -11.92
CA TRP A 85 2.21 -11.17 -12.85
C TRP A 85 1.80 -9.75 -13.25
N ALA A 86 2.08 -9.40 -14.51
CA ALA A 86 1.50 -8.24 -15.16
C ALA A 86 0.12 -8.63 -15.72
N PRO A 87 -0.97 -7.94 -15.36
CA PRO A 87 -2.28 -8.26 -15.88
C PRO A 87 -2.32 -7.99 -17.38
N ARG A 88 -3.22 -8.70 -18.08
CA ARG A 88 -3.34 -8.63 -19.54
C ARG A 88 -3.83 -7.28 -20.06
N PHE A 89 -4.46 -6.47 -19.19
CA PHE A 89 -5.04 -5.17 -19.53
C PHE A 89 -4.72 -4.15 -18.44
N LYS A 90 -4.42 -2.92 -18.86
CA LYS A 90 -4.17 -1.79 -17.96
C LYS A 90 -5.51 -1.18 -17.55
N THR A 91 -5.89 -1.36 -16.30
CA THR A 91 -7.10 -0.80 -15.67
C THR A 91 -6.72 0.07 -14.47
N GLU A 92 -7.67 0.83 -13.92
CA GLU A 92 -7.47 1.58 -12.66
C GLU A 92 -6.95 0.67 -11.54
N ASN A 93 -7.52 -0.54 -11.40
CA ASN A 93 -7.09 -1.48 -10.36
C ASN A 93 -5.68 -2.05 -10.62
N PHE A 94 -5.25 -2.15 -11.88
CA PHE A 94 -3.87 -2.49 -12.20
C PHE A 94 -2.92 -1.38 -11.72
N TRP A 95 -3.24 -0.12 -12.04
CA TRP A 95 -2.43 1.01 -11.60
C TRP A 95 -2.42 1.18 -10.07
N TRP A 96 -3.51 0.81 -9.42
CA TRP A 96 -3.58 0.71 -7.97
C TRP A 96 -2.63 -0.36 -7.43
N ALA A 97 -2.65 -1.57 -7.99
CA ALA A 97 -1.73 -2.63 -7.60
C ALA A 97 -0.27 -2.22 -7.82
N GLU A 98 0.04 -1.56 -8.94
CA GLU A 98 1.38 -1.08 -9.23
C GLU A 98 1.82 0.06 -8.29
N THR A 99 0.90 0.94 -7.89
CA THR A 99 1.16 1.98 -6.88
C THR A 99 1.58 1.35 -5.55
N LEU A 100 0.87 0.30 -5.09
CA LEU A 100 1.21 -0.44 -3.88
C LEU A 100 2.57 -1.15 -4.00
N TYR A 101 2.83 -1.78 -5.16
CA TYR A 101 4.09 -2.46 -5.44
C TYR A 101 5.27 -1.48 -5.43
N ASN A 102 5.18 -0.40 -6.20
CA ASN A 102 6.24 0.63 -6.29
C ASN A 102 6.48 1.27 -4.93
N PHE A 103 5.42 1.57 -4.17
CA PHE A 103 5.58 2.06 -2.81
C PHE A 103 6.30 1.04 -1.93
N GLY A 104 5.92 -0.25 -1.98
CA GLY A 104 6.62 -1.32 -1.27
C GLY A 104 8.09 -1.43 -1.69
N VAL A 105 8.43 -1.39 -2.98
CA VAL A 105 9.82 -1.47 -3.44
C VAL A 105 10.64 -0.23 -3.07
N LEU A 106 10.03 0.96 -3.10
CA LEU A 106 10.71 2.24 -2.87
C LEU A 106 10.76 2.65 -1.41
N ALA A 107 9.78 2.28 -0.58
CA ALA A 107 9.79 2.51 0.87
C ALA A 107 11.12 2.16 1.54
N PRO A 108 11.77 0.99 1.30
CA PRO A 108 13.05 0.65 1.90
C PRO A 108 14.23 1.43 1.31
N ASN A 109 14.12 1.96 0.09
CA ASN A 109 15.17 2.75 -0.55
C ASN A 109 15.04 4.25 -0.24
N GLY A 110 13.83 4.74 0.03
CA GLY A 110 13.50 6.13 0.38
C GLY A 110 13.54 6.44 1.88
N ILE A 111 13.30 5.43 2.75
CA ILE A 111 13.39 5.58 4.21
C ILE A 111 14.86 5.59 4.71
N VAL A 112 15.85 5.36 3.84
CA VAL A 112 17.28 5.44 4.22
C VAL A 112 17.83 6.89 4.21
N MET A 113 17.02 7.91 3.91
CA MET A 113 17.52 9.30 3.95
C MET A 113 16.95 10.24 5.03
N LYS A 114 15.81 9.95 5.69
CA LYS A 114 15.35 10.75 6.85
C LYS A 114 14.59 9.90 7.89
N PRO A 115 15.13 9.70 9.11
CA PRO A 115 14.49 8.92 10.17
C PRO A 115 13.19 9.53 10.73
N ASP A 116 12.85 10.76 10.31
CA ASP A 116 11.76 11.55 10.89
C ASP A 116 10.45 11.47 10.08
N VAL A 117 10.43 10.72 8.96
CA VAL A 117 9.24 10.60 8.11
C VAL A 117 8.39 9.40 8.53
N VAL A 118 7.11 9.66 8.70
CA VAL A 118 6.11 8.68 9.15
C VAL A 118 5.03 8.59 8.07
N PHE A 119 4.95 7.46 7.38
CA PHE A 119 3.81 7.12 6.51
C PHE A 119 2.65 6.58 7.35
N HIS A 120 1.44 7.03 7.02
CA HIS A 120 0.22 6.75 7.80
C HIS A 120 -0.80 5.95 7.02
N ARG A 121 -1.00 6.26 5.74
CA ARG A 121 -2.10 5.72 4.96
C ARG A 121 -1.78 5.70 3.49
N ILE A 122 -2.25 4.64 2.83
CA ILE A 122 -2.38 4.57 1.38
C ILE A 122 -3.84 4.24 1.08
N SER A 123 -4.50 5.01 0.24
CA SER A 123 -5.92 4.81 -0.08
C SER A 123 -6.20 5.09 -1.54
N ARG A 124 -7.35 4.61 -2.03
CA ARG A 124 -7.88 4.98 -3.33
C ARG A 124 -9.34 5.36 -3.29
N ARG A 125 -9.71 6.29 -4.16
CA ARG A 125 -11.08 6.73 -4.35
C ARG A 125 -11.24 7.43 -5.70
N ASP A 126 -12.30 7.11 -6.42
CA ASP A 126 -12.73 7.83 -7.62
C ASP A 126 -11.59 8.05 -8.65
N GLY A 127 -10.78 7.02 -8.92
CA GLY A 127 -9.66 7.10 -9.86
C GLY A 127 -8.38 7.73 -9.31
N VAL A 128 -8.31 8.03 -8.01
CA VAL A 128 -7.13 8.65 -7.38
C VAL A 128 -6.61 7.78 -6.25
N ALA A 129 -5.30 7.55 -6.23
CA ALA A 129 -4.59 7.04 -5.06
C ALA A 129 -4.02 8.19 -4.24
N THR A 130 -4.17 8.15 -2.92
CA THR A 130 -3.65 9.16 -1.99
C THR A 130 -2.72 8.50 -0.99
N ILE A 131 -1.52 9.07 -0.82
CA ILE A 131 -0.54 8.66 0.19
C ILE A 131 -0.39 9.77 1.22
N GLU A 132 -0.59 9.43 2.49
CA GLU A 132 -0.45 10.38 3.60
C GLU A 132 0.82 10.10 4.41
N ALA A 133 1.61 11.15 4.64
CA ALA A 133 2.84 11.10 5.43
C ALA A 133 3.00 12.37 6.27
N SER A 134 3.84 12.31 7.31
CA SER A 134 4.22 13.48 8.09
C SER A 134 5.69 13.45 8.49
N ASP A 135 6.25 14.63 8.73
CA ASP A 135 7.49 14.81 9.47
C ASP A 135 7.26 15.68 10.73
N ALA A 136 8.32 16.14 11.37
CA ALA A 136 8.23 17.00 12.55
C ALA A 136 7.59 18.38 12.29
N ARG A 137 7.50 18.83 11.03
CA ARG A 137 7.03 20.15 10.64
C ARG A 137 5.55 20.13 10.27
N HIS A 138 5.13 19.18 9.45
CA HIS A 138 3.76 19.11 8.95
C HIS A 138 3.38 17.73 8.41
N ARG A 139 2.09 17.59 8.03
CA ARG A 139 1.53 16.42 7.36
C ARG A 139 1.16 16.79 5.92
N VAL A 140 1.44 15.89 4.99
CA VAL A 140 1.07 16.00 3.57
C VAL A 140 0.20 14.84 3.15
N ALA A 141 -0.59 15.07 2.10
CA ALA A 141 -1.26 14.05 1.32
C ALA A 141 -0.90 14.31 -0.14
N VAL A 142 -0.40 13.29 -0.84
CA VAL A 142 -0.05 13.38 -2.27
C VAL A 142 -0.97 12.47 -3.05
N ASP A 143 -1.54 13.03 -4.11
CA ASP A 143 -2.54 12.40 -4.96
C ASP A 143 -1.93 11.95 -6.28
N PHE A 144 -2.33 10.75 -6.71
CA PHE A 144 -1.83 10.06 -7.88
C PHE A 144 -3.00 9.61 -8.75
N ASP A 145 -3.02 10.04 -10.01
CA ASP A 145 -4.09 9.69 -10.95
C ASP A 145 -3.94 8.24 -11.44
N LEU A 146 -4.87 7.38 -11.03
CA LEU A 146 -4.95 5.97 -11.44
C LEU A 146 -5.65 5.79 -12.79
N THR A 147 -6.07 6.88 -13.45
CA THR A 147 -6.65 6.86 -14.80
C THR A 147 -5.65 7.27 -15.87
N ALA A 148 -4.44 7.68 -15.46
CA ALA A 148 -3.37 8.08 -16.36
C ALA A 148 -2.85 6.91 -17.24
N ASP A 149 -2.21 7.26 -18.35
CA ASP A 149 -1.63 6.29 -19.30
C ASP A 149 -0.39 5.54 -18.75
N ALA A 150 0.18 6.06 -17.66
CA ALA A 150 1.35 5.53 -16.98
C ALA A 150 1.22 5.76 -15.46
N PRO A 151 1.80 4.87 -14.63
CA PRO A 151 1.75 5.01 -13.18
C PRO A 151 2.68 6.16 -12.75
N PRO A 152 2.49 6.70 -11.54
CA PRO A 152 3.50 7.55 -10.95
C PRO A 152 4.76 6.70 -10.70
N ALA A 153 5.83 7.04 -11.39
CA ALA A 153 7.06 6.25 -11.39
C ALA A 153 7.81 6.30 -10.04
N ASP A 154 7.58 7.34 -9.23
CA ASP A 154 8.31 7.57 -7.99
C ASP A 154 7.43 8.17 -6.88
N THR A 155 6.39 7.41 -6.51
CA THR A 155 5.40 7.81 -5.50
C THR A 155 6.01 8.17 -4.14
N VAL A 156 7.15 7.56 -3.79
CA VAL A 156 7.85 7.85 -2.52
C VAL A 156 8.61 9.16 -2.62
N THR A 157 9.34 9.41 -3.71
CA THR A 157 10.05 10.69 -3.88
C THR A 157 9.09 11.87 -3.91
N ASP A 158 7.96 11.76 -4.63
CA ASP A 158 6.95 12.83 -4.69
C ASP A 158 6.43 13.21 -3.29
N VAL A 159 6.22 12.22 -2.41
CA VAL A 159 5.82 12.46 -1.01
C VAL A 159 6.94 13.12 -0.20
N LEU A 160 8.19 12.72 -0.40
CA LEU A 160 9.35 13.30 0.29
C LEU A 160 9.63 14.74 -0.15
N GLU A 161 9.40 15.05 -1.42
CA GLU A 161 9.49 16.41 -1.98
C GLU A 161 8.40 17.32 -1.41
N ALA A 162 7.15 16.81 -1.34
CA ALA A 162 6.04 17.53 -0.72
C ALA A 162 6.32 17.89 0.74
N LEU A 163 6.93 16.98 1.52
CA LEU A 163 7.35 17.25 2.90
C LEU A 163 8.51 18.25 2.99
N SER A 164 9.34 18.36 1.96
CA SER A 164 10.53 19.21 1.98
C SER A 164 10.26 20.65 1.55
N SER A 165 9.14 20.89 0.88
CA SER A 165 8.63 22.19 0.44
C SER A 165 8.09 23.03 1.60
#